data_AF-A0A7C0UU87-F1
#
_entry.id   AF-A0A7C0UU87-F1
#
_cell.length_a   1.000
_cell.length_b   1.000
_cell.length_c   1.000
_cell.angle_alpha   90.00
_cell.angle_beta   90.00
_cell.angle_gamma   90.00
#
_symmetry.space_group_name_H-M   'P 1'
#
loop_
_entity.id
_entity.type
_entity.pdbx_description
1 polymer ?
#
loop_
_entity_poly.entity_id
_entity_poly.type
_entity_poly.pdbx_seq_one_letter_code
_entity_poly.pdbx_strand_id
1 'polypeptide(L)'
;SRITLITDPLCGVDAFVARSLERGIVRGYERDALIMRYLPETADIKRGDLVLTSGKGFIFPKGIPVGRVVSLTTDPRTHETIAVLQPSAHINRLFEVLIVLGGEGL
;
A
#
# COMPACT_ATOMS: atom_id res chain seq x y z
N SER A 1 13.77 18.39 -9.32
CA SER A 1 12.61 17.75 -8.65
C SER A 1 13.11 16.57 -7.82
N ARG A 2 12.53 16.32 -6.64
CA ARG A 2 12.86 15.19 -5.76
C ARG A 2 11.57 14.39 -5.54
N ILE A 3 11.62 13.08 -5.71
CA ILE A 3 10.47 12.17 -5.55
C ILE A 3 10.78 11.24 -4.37
N THR A 4 9.78 10.96 -3.55
CA THR A 4 9.87 9.97 -2.46
C THR A 4 9.27 8.65 -2.92
N LEU A 5 9.97 7.55 -2.67
CA LEU A 5 9.53 6.20 -3.02
C LEU A 5 8.55 5.67 -1.97
N ILE A 6 7.64 4.77 -2.38
CA ILE A 6 6.73 4.08 -1.46
C ILE A 6 7.47 3.15 -0.48
N THR A 7 8.70 2.76 -0.80
CA THR A 7 9.59 2.01 0.10
C THR A 7 10.23 2.89 1.17
N ASP A 8 10.06 4.22 1.13
CA ASP A 8 10.42 5.10 2.24
C ASP A 8 9.41 4.92 3.39
N PRO A 9 9.84 4.58 4.62
CA PRO A 9 8.95 4.42 5.77
C PRO A 9 8.14 5.68 6.15
N LEU A 10 8.59 6.87 5.73
CA LEU A 10 7.88 8.13 5.93
C LEU A 10 6.81 8.38 4.86
N CYS A 11 6.82 7.64 3.75
CA CYS A 11 5.81 7.71 2.71
C CYS A 11 4.60 6.84 3.08
N GLY A 12 3.51 7.48 3.51
CA GLY A 12 2.23 6.82 3.75
C GLY A 12 1.32 6.89 2.52
N VAL A 13 0.87 5.74 2.05
CA VAL A 13 -0.09 5.62 0.95
C VAL A 13 -1.40 5.03 1.45
N ASP A 14 -2.50 5.76 1.25
CA ASP A 14 -3.82 5.23 1.56
C ASP A 14 -4.27 4.23 0.49
N ALA A 15 -4.60 3.02 0.93
CA ALA A 15 -4.81 1.88 0.05
C ALA A 15 -5.89 0.94 0.57
N PHE A 16 -6.39 0.09 -0.33
CA PHE A 16 -7.39 -0.92 -0.03
C PHE A 16 -7.07 -2.25 -0.70
N VAL A 17 -7.54 -3.34 -0.10
CA VAL A 17 -7.50 -4.68 -0.66
C VAL A 17 -8.58 -4.81 -1.74
N ALA A 18 -8.20 -5.10 -2.98
CA ALA A 18 -9.11 -5.09 -4.11
C ALA A 18 -10.29 -6.07 -3.98
N ARG A 19 -10.07 -7.20 -3.29
CA ARG A 19 -11.06 -8.26 -3.11
C ARG A 19 -12.09 -7.95 -2.04
N SER A 20 -11.65 -7.53 -0.86
CA SER A 20 -12.50 -7.36 0.33
C SER A 20 -12.81 -5.90 0.65
N LEU A 21 -12.15 -4.96 -0.04
CA LEU A 21 -12.24 -3.51 0.20
C LEU A 21 -11.72 -3.06 1.56
N GLU A 22 -11.07 -3.96 2.31
CA GLU A 22 -10.38 -3.65 3.57
C GLU A 22 -9.34 -2.57 3.36
N ARG A 23 -9.31 -1.58 4.25
CA ARG A 23 -8.60 -0.33 4.03
C ARG A 23 -7.57 -0.08 5.10
N GLY A 24 -6.43 0.47 4.70
CA GLY A 24 -5.31 0.72 5.59
C GLY A 24 -4.27 1.63 4.95
N ILE A 25 -3.19 1.87 5.69
CA ILE A 25 -2.08 2.70 5.22
C ILE A 25 -0.89 1.80 4.92
N VAL A 26 -0.38 1.92 3.71
CA VAL A 26 0.82 1.23 3.24
C VAL A 26 2.04 2.14 3.41
N ARG A 27 3.14 1.58 3.90
CA ARG A 27 4.45 2.24 4.04
C ARG A 27 5.58 1.32 3.64
N GLY A 28 6.75 1.90 3.41
CA GLY A 28 7.99 1.17 3.28
C GLY A 28 8.29 0.29 4.49
N TYR A 29 8.79 -0.91 4.22
CA TYR A 29 9.17 -1.90 5.22
C TYR A 29 10.52 -2.54 4.86
N GLU A 30 11.01 -3.43 5.72
CA GLU A 30 12.32 -4.06 5.56
C GLU A 30 12.51 -4.73 4.19
N ARG A 31 13.74 -4.71 3.67
CA ARG A 31 14.15 -5.44 2.45
C ARG A 31 13.26 -5.16 1.23
N ASP A 32 12.94 -3.87 1.01
CA ASP A 32 12.08 -3.39 -0.08
C ASP A 32 10.64 -3.93 -0.05
N ALA A 33 10.21 -4.53 1.05
CA ALA A 33 8.81 -4.89 1.26
C ALA A 33 7.99 -3.65 1.62
N LEU A 34 6.67 -3.82 1.62
CA LEU A 34 5.75 -2.82 2.17
C LEU A 34 4.98 -3.44 3.34
N ILE A 35 4.48 -2.58 4.22
CA ILE A 35 3.61 -2.98 5.33
C ILE A 35 2.31 -2.19 5.28
N MET A 36 1.18 -2.88 5.40
CA MET A 36 -0.14 -2.30 5.53
C MET A 36 -0.61 -2.45 6.99
N ARG A 37 -0.96 -1.34 7.63
CA ARG A 37 -1.46 -1.29 9.01
C ARG A 37 -2.84 -0.61 9.08
N TYR A 38 -3.38 -0.55 10.31
CA TYR A 38 -4.72 -0.04 10.63
C TYR A 38 -5.84 -0.92 10.09
N LEU A 39 -5.60 -2.22 10.05
CA LEU A 39 -6.59 -3.22 9.66
C LEU A 39 -7.20 -3.81 10.93
N PRO A 40 -8.53 -3.93 11.02
CA PRO A 40 -9.16 -4.60 12.15
C PRO A 40 -8.74 -6.07 12.20
N GLU A 41 -8.81 -6.68 13.38
CA GLU A 41 -8.54 -8.12 13.54
C GLU A 41 -9.42 -8.99 12.64
N THR A 42 -10.66 -8.54 12.41
CA THR A 42 -11.66 -9.21 11.59
C THR A 42 -11.52 -8.97 10.08
N ALA A 43 -10.48 -8.27 9.63
CA ALA A 43 -10.31 -7.91 8.22
C ALA A 43 -10.22 -9.16 7.34
N ASP A 44 -11.04 -9.24 6.29
CA ASP A 44 -10.96 -10.36 5.33
C ASP A 44 -9.79 -10.14 4.36
N ILE A 45 -8.59 -10.59 4.75
CA ILE A 45 -7.37 -10.47 3.94
C ILE A 45 -6.71 -11.83 3.80
N LYS A 46 -6.23 -12.12 2.59
CA LYS A 46 -5.59 -13.40 2.24
C LYS A 46 -4.27 -13.15 1.53
N ARG A 47 -3.34 -14.09 1.70
CA ARG A 47 -2.10 -14.11 0.91
C ARG A 47 -2.45 -14.14 -0.59
N GLY A 48 -1.77 -13.31 -1.37
CA GLY A 48 -2.02 -13.13 -2.80
C GLY A 48 -2.98 -12.00 -3.15
N ASP A 49 -3.70 -11.44 -2.17
CA ASP A 49 -4.61 -10.32 -2.41
C ASP A 49 -3.87 -9.10 -2.96
N LEU A 50 -4.47 -8.45 -3.95
CA LEU A 50 -3.95 -7.22 -4.57
C LEU A 50 -4.35 -6.01 -3.73
N VAL A 51 -3.39 -5.12 -3.49
CA VAL A 51 -3.59 -3.84 -2.80
C VAL A 51 -3.47 -2.70 -3.81
N LEU A 52 -4.44 -1.78 -3.78
CA LEU A 52 -4.56 -0.63 -4.69
C LEU A 52 -4.61 0.68 -3.92
N THR A 53 -4.13 1.78 -4.51
CA THR A 53 -4.32 3.12 -3.95
C THR A 53 -5.80 3.49 -3.89
N SER A 54 -6.23 4.11 -2.78
CA SER A 54 -7.66 4.41 -2.58
C SER A 54 -8.12 5.71 -3.25
N GLY A 55 -7.21 6.63 -3.53
CA GLY A 55 -7.54 7.98 -4.00
C GLY A 55 -7.97 8.98 -2.93
N LYS A 56 -8.06 8.59 -1.66
CA LYS A 56 -8.52 9.51 -0.60
C LYS A 56 -7.40 10.50 -0.24
N GLY A 57 -7.80 11.72 0.07
CA GLY A 57 -6.88 12.82 0.37
C GLY A 57 -6.29 13.48 -0.88
N PHE A 58 -6.65 13.01 -2.08
CA PHE A 58 -6.26 13.58 -3.38
C PHE A 58 -4.75 13.64 -3.65
N ILE A 59 -3.95 12.89 -2.87
CA ILE A 59 -2.49 12.81 -3.03
C ILE A 59 -2.10 11.79 -4.11
N PHE A 60 -2.84 10.69 -4.21
CA PHE A 60 -2.59 9.61 -5.17
C PHE A 60 -3.84 9.39 -6.02
N PRO A 61 -3.72 9.10 -7.33
CA PRO A 61 -4.84 8.60 -8.12
C PRO A 61 -5.38 7.29 -7.52
N LYS A 62 -6.68 7.04 -7.67
CA LYS A 62 -7.30 5.77 -7.24
C LYS A 62 -6.93 4.63 -8.21
N GLY A 63 -6.77 3.42 -7.66
CA GLY A 63 -6.69 2.19 -8.45
C GLY A 63 -5.29 1.82 -8.95
N ILE A 64 -4.23 2.49 -8.48
CA ILE A 64 -2.85 2.17 -8.84
C ILE A 64 -2.39 0.95 -8.03
N PRO A 65 -1.83 -0.10 -8.66
CA PRO A 65 -1.29 -1.26 -7.96
C PRO A 65 -0.14 -0.89 -7.01
N VAL A 66 -0.33 -1.20 -5.73
CA VAL A 66 0.68 -0.99 -4.69
C VAL A 66 1.53 -2.26 -4.52
N GLY A 67 0.88 -3.40 -4.32
CA GLY A 67 1.56 -4.66 -4.06
C GLY A 67 0.60 -5.83 -3.84
N ARG A 68 1.16 -7.00 -3.53
CA ARG A 68 0.39 -8.20 -3.15
C ARG A 68 0.75 -8.67 -1.75
N VAL A 69 -0.25 -9.12 -1.01
CA VAL A 69 -0.07 -9.69 0.35
C VAL A 69 0.80 -10.94 0.27
N VAL A 70 1.92 -10.96 0.99
CA VAL A 70 2.81 -12.12 1.09
C VAL A 70 2.73 -12.81 2.46
N SER A 71 2.41 -12.07 3.52
CA SER A 71 2.16 -12.62 4.85
C SER A 71 1.23 -11.73 5.66
N LEU A 72 0.63 -12.32 6.71
CA LEU A 72 -0.21 -11.65 7.68
C LEU A 72 0.31 -11.97 9.08
N THR A 73 0.28 -11.00 9.97
CA THR A 73 0.55 -11.15 11.39
C THR A 73 -0.41 -10.29 12.18
N THR A 74 -0.65 -10.64 13.45
CA THR A 74 -1.44 -9.82 14.36
C THR A 74 -0.49 -9.12 15.34
N ASP A 75 -0.68 -7.82 15.57
CA ASP A 75 0.05 -7.12 16.63
C ASP A 75 -0.50 -7.57 18.00
N PRO A 76 0.31 -8.18 18.87
CA PRO A 76 -0.17 -8.72 20.14
C PRO A 76 -0.61 -7.65 21.14
N ARG A 77 -0.28 -6.37 20.89
CA ARG A 77 -0.67 -5.25 21.77
C ARG A 77 -1.94 -4.57 21.31
N THR A 78 -2.08 -4.37 20.00
CA THR A 78 -3.22 -3.63 19.42
C THR A 78 -4.31 -4.54 18.86
N HIS A 79 -4.06 -5.85 18.73
CA HIS A 79 -4.92 -6.81 18.02
C HIS A 79 -5.21 -6.39 16.57
N GLU A 80 -4.37 -5.54 15.99
CA GLU A 80 -4.49 -5.15 14.59
C GLU A 80 -3.90 -6.23 13.69
N THR A 81 -4.59 -6.50 12.58
CA THR A 81 -4.01 -7.27 11.48
C THR A 81 -2.97 -6.40 10.77
N ILE A 82 -1.83 -7.00 10.45
CA ILE A 82 -0.74 -6.38 9.71
C ILE A 82 -0.46 -7.25 8.49
N ALA A 83 -0.51 -6.65 7.30
CA ALA A 83 -0.18 -7.33 6.06
C ALA A 83 1.18 -6.86 5.55
N VAL A 84 2.08 -7.82 5.29
CA VAL A 84 3.33 -7.56 4.55
C VAL A 84 3.04 -7.75 3.07
N LEU A 85 3.49 -6.81 2.26
CA LEU A 85 3.25 -6.79 0.82
C LEU A 85 4.57 -6.85 0.04
N GLN A 86 4.56 -7.57 -1.06
CA GLN A 86 5.56 -7.40 -2.11
C GLN A 86 5.12 -6.26 -3.04
N PRO A 87 5.95 -5.21 -3.27
CA PRO A 87 5.60 -4.13 -4.19
C PRO A 87 5.27 -4.64 -5.60
N SER A 88 4.29 -4.03 -6.26
CA SER A 88 3.93 -4.35 -7.66
C SER A 88 4.98 -3.85 -8.65
N ALA A 89 5.70 -2.78 -8.31
CA ALA A 89 6.76 -2.23 -9.13
C ALA A 89 8.13 -2.74 -8.66
N HIS A 90 9.02 -3.04 -9.62
CA HIS A 90 10.43 -3.33 -9.32
C HIS A 90 11.20 -2.01 -9.15
N ILE A 91 11.11 -1.43 -7.95
CA ILE A 91 11.64 -0.09 -7.64
C ILE A 91 13.17 0.01 -7.84
N ASN A 92 13.88 -1.13 -7.75
CA ASN A 92 15.34 -1.18 -7.93
C ASN A 92 15.78 -1.19 -9.41
N ARG A 93 14.85 -1.13 -10.37
CA ARG A 93 15.10 -1.13 -11.82
C ARG A 93 14.15 -0.18 -12.55
N LEU A 94 14.18 1.11 -12.17
CA LEU A 94 13.39 2.15 -12.84
C LEU A 94 14.18 2.74 -14.01
N PHE A 95 13.63 2.66 -15.21
CA PHE A 95 14.16 3.34 -16.41
C PHE A 95 13.33 4.57 -16.78
N GLU A 96 12.01 4.46 -16.66
CA GLU A 96 11.05 5.53 -16.91
C GLU A 96 10.05 5.60 -15.75
N VAL A 97 9.58 6.80 -15.46
CA VAL A 97 8.54 7.05 -14.46
C VAL A 97 7.45 7.93 -15.05
N LEU A 98 6.19 7.62 -14.76
CA LEU A 98 5.05 8.43 -15.11
C LEU A 98 4.62 9.26 -13.90
N ILE A 99 4.61 10.59 -14.04
CA ILE A 99 4.04 11.48 -13.04
C ILE A 99 2.57 11.70 -13.39
N VAL A 100 1.69 11.16 -12.56
CA VAL A 100 0.24 11.39 -12.67
C VAL A 100 -0.12 12.54 -11.73
N LEU A 101 -0.47 13.69 -12.29
CA LEU A 101 -1.03 14.80 -11.54
C LEU A 101 -2.52 14.51 -11.32
N GLY A 102 -2.97 14.51 -10.06
CA GLY A 102 -4.38 14.35 -9.74
C GLY A 102 -5.20 15.48 -10.38
N GLY A 103 -6.13 15.12 -11.27
CA GLY A 103 -7.12 16.07 -11.78
C GLY A 103 -8.09 16.44 -10.67
N GLU A 104 -8.50 17.71 -10.62
CA GLU A 104 -9.53 18.19 -9.70
C GLU A 104 -10.77 17.29 -9.78
N GLY A 105 -11.39 17.03 -8.61
CA GLY A 105 -12.55 16.16 -8.51
C GLY A 105 -13.66 16.57 -9.47
N LEU A 106 -14.22 15.57 -10.17
CA LEU A 106 -15.56 15.60 -10.72
C LEU A 106 -16.49 14.84 -9.77
#